data_AF-X1VNW5-F1
#
_entry.id   AF-X1VNW5-F1
#
_cell.length_a   1.000
_cell.length_b   1.000
_cell.length_c   1.000
_cell.angle_alpha   90.00
_cell.angle_beta   90.00
_cell.angle_gamma   90.00
#
_symmetry.space_group_name_H-M   'P 1'
#
loop_
_entity.id
_entity.type
_entity.pdbx_description
1 polymer ?
#
loop_
_entity_poly.entity_id
_entity_poly.type
_entity_poly.pdbx_seq_one_letter_code
_entity_poly.pdbx_strand_id
1 'polypeptide(L)'
;PDMKKILDEYEISNNEITLYKGEGCPYCKDTGYKGRVAIFELMLITENIRDLISKKVTTGKLREAAVKEGMCQLREDGIKKVCEGITTIDEVLRVASA
;
A
#
# COMPACT_ATOMS: atom_id res chain seq x y z
N PRO A 1 6.95 -6.40 1.58
CA PRO A 1 6.22 -7.67 1.55
C PRO A 1 6.03 -8.10 0.10
N ASP A 2 5.78 -9.38 -0.13
CA ASP A 2 5.82 -9.91 -1.49
C ASP A 2 4.60 -9.39 -2.29
N MET A 3 4.80 -8.67 -3.39
CA MET A 3 3.72 -8.33 -4.34
C MET A 3 2.91 -9.59 -4.67
N LYS A 4 3.62 -10.73 -4.76
CA LYS A 4 3.06 -12.05 -4.92
C LYS A 4 2.00 -12.39 -3.87
N LYS A 5 2.21 -12.03 -2.60
CA LYS A 5 1.24 -12.27 -1.52
C LYS A 5 -0.04 -11.45 -1.71
N ILE A 6 0.06 -10.21 -2.19
CA ILE A 6 -1.13 -9.40 -2.52
C ILE A 6 -1.84 -10.02 -3.72
N LEU A 7 -1.10 -10.42 -4.76
CA LEU A 7 -1.67 -11.07 -5.94
C LEU A 7 -2.37 -12.40 -5.59
N ASP A 8 -1.76 -13.20 -4.71
CA ASP A 8 -2.32 -14.44 -4.20
C ASP A 8 -3.58 -14.20 -3.33
N GLU A 9 -3.56 -13.17 -2.46
CA GLU A 9 -4.68 -12.78 -1.58
C GLU A 9 -5.93 -12.36 -2.36
N TYR A 10 -5.75 -11.76 -3.53
CA TYR A 10 -6.85 -11.32 -4.41
C TYR A 10 -7.17 -12.33 -5.52
N GLU A 11 -6.69 -13.57 -5.40
CA GLU A 11 -6.91 -14.66 -6.37
C GLU A 11 -6.58 -14.26 -7.81
N ILE A 12 -5.57 -13.40 -7.99
CA ILE A 12 -5.06 -12.96 -9.29
C ILE A 12 -4.25 -14.12 -9.88
N SER A 13 -4.96 -15.16 -10.28
CA SER A 13 -4.45 -16.46 -10.72
C SER A 13 -4.45 -16.60 -12.24
N ASN A 14 -5.19 -15.72 -12.95
CA ASN A 14 -5.36 -15.77 -14.40
C ASN A 14 -4.71 -14.60 -15.17
N ASN A 15 -3.73 -13.91 -14.59
CA ASN A 15 -3.06 -12.74 -15.20
C ASN A 15 -3.96 -11.54 -15.55
N GLU A 16 -5.24 -11.54 -15.18
CA GLU A 16 -6.14 -10.42 -15.38
C GLU A 16 -6.48 -9.76 -14.05
N ILE A 17 -6.26 -8.44 -13.98
CA ILE A 17 -6.63 -7.59 -12.85
C ILE A 17 -7.59 -6.55 -13.39
N THR A 18 -8.76 -6.42 -12.77
CA THR A 18 -9.68 -5.33 -13.07
C THR A 18 -9.33 -4.11 -12.25
N LEU A 19 -9.00 -3.01 -12.93
CA LEU A 19 -8.71 -1.73 -12.31
C LEU A 19 -9.76 -0.71 -12.71
N TYR A 20 -10.02 0.24 -11.83
CA TYR A 20 -11.05 1.25 -12.02
C TYR A 20 -10.42 2.63 -12.22
N LYS A 21 -11.10 3.46 -13.01
CA LYS A 21 -10.84 4.89 -13.19
C LYS A 21 -12.16 5.59 -13.46
N GLY A 22 -12.41 6.69 -12.77
CA GLY A 22 -13.61 7.48 -13.00
C GLY A 22 -13.51 8.26 -14.32
N GLU A 23 -14.54 8.16 -15.16
CA GLU A 23 -14.62 8.87 -16.44
C GLU A 23 -14.80 10.40 -16.26
N GLY A 24 -15.41 10.80 -15.14
CA GLY A 24 -15.81 12.19 -14.89
C GLY A 24 -17.33 12.36 -15.09
N CYS A 25 -17.97 13.09 -14.18
CA CYS A 25 -19.39 13.42 -14.26
C CYS A 25 -19.71 14.65 -13.40
N PRO A 26 -20.92 15.23 -13.52
CA PRO A 26 -21.32 16.39 -12.72
C PRO A 26 -21.21 16.18 -11.20
N TYR A 27 -21.42 14.95 -10.72
CA TYR A 27 -21.34 14.63 -9.28
C TYR A 27 -19.92 14.66 -8.71
N CYS A 28 -18.91 14.39 -9.53
CA CYS A 28 -17.50 14.49 -9.16
C CYS A 28 -16.84 15.76 -9.72
N LYS A 29 -17.63 16.68 -10.28
CA LYS A 29 -17.14 17.89 -10.97
C LYS A 29 -16.12 17.55 -12.06
N ASP A 30 -16.42 16.50 -12.82
CA ASP A 30 -15.60 16.00 -13.92
C ASP A 30 -14.17 15.58 -13.55
N THR A 31 -13.90 15.32 -12.27
CA THR A 31 -12.57 14.89 -11.81
C THR A 31 -12.33 13.37 -11.92
N GLY A 32 -13.41 12.59 -11.92
CA GLY A 32 -13.34 11.13 -11.77
C GLY A 32 -13.16 10.64 -10.32
N TYR A 33 -13.12 11.55 -9.34
CA TYR A 33 -12.90 11.22 -7.92
C TYR A 33 -13.92 11.89 -7.00
N LYS A 34 -14.28 11.23 -5.90
CA LYS A 34 -15.14 11.83 -4.86
C LYS A 34 -14.73 11.33 -3.47
N GLY A 35 -14.49 12.26 -2.55
CA GLY A 35 -13.97 11.91 -1.23
C GLY A 35 -12.47 11.63 -1.25
N ARG A 36 -11.98 11.04 -0.15
CA ARG A 36 -10.57 10.66 0.02
C ARG A 36 -10.53 9.38 0.85
N VAL A 37 -9.56 8.52 0.57
CA VAL A 37 -9.22 7.36 1.38
C VAL A 37 -7.79 7.49 1.88
N ALA A 38 -7.54 7.13 3.14
CA ALA A 38 -6.19 7.11 3.69
C ALA A 38 -5.49 5.80 3.30
N ILE A 39 -4.18 5.86 3.09
CA ILE A 39 -3.30 4.69 3.05
C ILE A 39 -2.34 4.74 4.24
N PHE A 40 -1.98 3.58 4.78
CA PHE A 40 -1.27 3.50 6.06
C PHE A 40 0.00 2.64 5.97
N GLU A 41 1.03 3.09 6.68
CA GLU A 41 2.22 2.31 7.02
C GLU A 41 2.37 2.37 8.54
N LEU A 42 2.26 1.22 9.21
CA LEU A 42 2.27 1.14 10.67
C LEU A 42 3.35 0.16 11.14
N MET A 43 4.42 0.70 11.72
CA MET A 43 5.48 -0.07 12.34
C MET A 43 5.20 -0.26 13.83
N LEU A 44 4.97 -1.50 14.26
CA LEU A 44 4.86 -1.83 15.68
C LEU A 44 6.26 -1.86 16.31
N ILE A 45 6.41 -1.26 17.49
CA ILE A 45 7.67 -1.29 18.25
C ILE A 45 7.69 -2.56 19.12
N THR A 46 8.08 -3.67 18.52
CA THR A 46 8.33 -4.94 19.21
C THR A 46 9.68 -4.91 19.96
N GLU A 47 9.95 -5.92 20.79
CA GLU A 47 11.26 -6.05 21.46
C GLU A 47 12.41 -6.11 20.46
N ASN A 48 12.26 -6.86 19.36
CA ASN A 48 13.28 -6.94 18.32
C ASN A 48 13.53 -5.58 17.65
N ILE A 49 12.47 -4.85 17.32
CA ILE A 49 12.59 -3.49 16.77
C ILE A 49 13.26 -2.54 17.77
N ARG A 50 12.93 -2.63 19.06
CA ARG A 50 13.56 -1.82 20.12
C ARG A 50 15.06 -2.11 20.26
N ASP A 51 15.46 -3.37 20.16
CA ASP A 51 16.86 -3.77 20.18
C ASP A 51 17.63 -3.23 18.97
N LEU A 52 17.02 -3.30 17.78
CA LEU A 52 17.61 -2.77 16.55
C LEU A 52 17.78 -1.24 16.61
N ILE A 53 16.80 -0.52 17.17
CA ILE A 53 16.90 0.92 17.44
C ILE A 53 18.07 1.20 18.39
N SER A 54 18.19 0.45 19.48
CA SER A 54 19.26 0.61 20.48
C SER A 54 20.65 0.37 19.87
N LYS A 55 20.75 -0.55 18.91
CA LYS A 55 21.96 -0.86 18.14
C LYS A 55 22.25 0.16 17.02
N LYS A 56 21.41 1.19 16.83
CA LYS A 56 21.54 2.23 15.79
C LYS A 56 21.72 1.64 14.38
N VAL A 57 20.99 0.58 14.06
CA VAL A 57 21.03 0.00 12.71
C VAL A 57 20.51 0.99 11.67
N THR A 58 20.85 0.76 10.40
CA THR A 58 20.33 1.59 9.31
C THR A 58 18.82 1.48 9.20
N THR A 59 18.17 2.53 8.71
CA THR A 59 16.73 2.56 8.46
C THR A 59 16.27 1.44 7.53
N GLY A 60 17.09 1.07 6.54
CA GLY A 60 16.84 -0.07 5.65
C GLY A 60 16.71 -1.39 6.42
N LYS A 61 17.68 -1.70 7.31
CA LYS A 61 17.64 -2.90 8.14
C LYS A 61 16.46 -2.90 9.11
N LEU A 62 16.14 -1.73 9.67
CA LEU A 62 14.98 -1.59 10.56
C LEU A 62 13.67 -1.85 9.81
N ARG A 63 13.52 -1.29 8.60
CA ARG A 63 12.36 -1.50 7.72
C ARG A 63 12.24 -2.97 7.31
N GLU A 64 13.34 -3.63 6.95
CA GLU A 64 13.34 -5.06 6.61
C GLU A 64 12.84 -5.91 7.78
N ALA A 65 13.29 -5.61 9.01
CA ALA A 65 12.81 -6.30 10.21
C ALA A 65 11.32 -6.06 10.44
N ALA A 66 10.86 -4.81 10.37
CA ALA A 66 9.45 -4.47 10.54
C ALA A 66 8.55 -5.15 9.51
N VAL A 67 8.98 -5.20 8.25
CA VAL A 67 8.31 -5.92 7.15
C VAL A 67 8.19 -7.41 7.45
N LYS A 68 9.26 -8.04 7.94
CA LYS A 68 9.25 -9.46 8.32
C LYS A 68 8.30 -9.74 9.48
N GLU A 69 8.10 -8.76 10.35
CA GLU A 69 7.15 -8.81 11.47
C GLU A 69 5.71 -8.42 11.08
N GLY A 70 5.44 -8.21 9.79
CA GLY A 70 4.09 -8.01 9.27
C GLY A 70 3.71 -6.54 9.01
N MET A 71 4.65 -5.59 9.10
CA MET A 71 4.40 -4.23 8.64
C MET A 71 4.06 -4.22 7.15
N CYS A 72 2.87 -3.71 6.82
CA CYS A 72 2.46 -3.38 5.47
C CYS A 72 3.05 -2.03 5.08
N GLN A 73 3.72 -1.97 3.92
CA GLN A 73 4.26 -0.70 3.40
C GLN A 73 3.15 0.19 2.86
N LEU A 74 3.42 1.50 2.82
CA LEU A 74 2.44 2.49 2.35
C LEU A 74 1.91 2.18 0.93
N ARG A 75 2.83 1.83 0.02
CA ARG A 75 2.49 1.49 -1.37
C ARG A 75 1.70 0.19 -1.48
N GLU A 76 1.97 -0.77 -0.61
CA GLU A 76 1.28 -2.06 -0.59
C GLU A 76 -0.18 -1.90 -0.16
N ASP A 77 -0.44 -1.12 0.89
CA ASP A 77 -1.81 -0.78 1.31
C ASP A 77 -2.56 0.00 0.21
N GLY A 78 -1.86 0.89 -0.49
CA GLY A 78 -2.41 1.55 -1.68
C GLY A 78 -2.79 0.56 -2.79
N ILE A 79 -1.92 -0.39 -3.12
CA ILE A 79 -2.18 -1.40 -4.15
C ILE A 79 -3.37 -2.29 -3.76
N LYS A 80 -3.50 -2.69 -2.49
CA LYS A 80 -4.69 -3.43 -2.02
C LYS A 80 -5.98 -2.68 -2.33
N LYS A 81 -6.03 -1.38 -2.01
CA LYS A 81 -7.21 -0.53 -2.30
C LYS A 81 -7.45 -0.30 -3.79
N VAL A 82 -6.41 -0.41 -4.62
CA VAL A 82 -6.55 -0.39 -6.08
C VAL A 82 -7.21 -1.68 -6.57
N CYS A 83 -6.78 -2.84 -6.06
CA CYS A 83 -7.40 -4.14 -6.35
C CYS A 83 -8.85 -4.22 -5.86
N GLU A 84 -9.18 -3.56 -4.74
CA GLU A 84 -10.55 -3.43 -4.22
C GLU A 84 -11.43 -2.42 -4.99
N GLY A 85 -10.85 -1.66 -5.93
CA GLY A 85 -11.57 -0.62 -6.69
C GLY A 85 -11.90 0.65 -5.91
N ILE A 86 -11.25 0.87 -4.76
CA ILE A 86 -11.47 2.03 -3.89
C ILE A 86 -10.72 3.27 -4.38
N THR A 87 -9.53 3.07 -4.96
CA THR A 87 -8.70 4.14 -5.52
C THR A 87 -8.06 3.70 -6.85
N THR A 88 -7.35 4.61 -7.52
CA THR A 88 -6.69 4.35 -8.81
C THR A 88 -5.20 4.13 -8.64
N ILE A 89 -4.59 3.40 -9.57
CA ILE A 89 -3.14 3.23 -9.60
C ILE A 89 -2.41 4.57 -9.72
N ASP A 90 -2.98 5.51 -10.48
CA ASP A 90 -2.47 6.87 -10.65
C ASP A 90 -2.37 7.60 -9.30
N GLU A 91 -3.41 7.49 -8.46
CA GLU A 91 -3.41 8.10 -7.13
C GLU A 91 -2.36 7.48 -6.20
N VAL A 92 -2.21 6.16 -6.20
CA VAL A 92 -1.21 5.48 -5.36
C VAL A 92 0.21 5.86 -5.77
N LEU A 93 0.52 5.88 -7.07
CA LEU A 93 1.84 6.27 -7.56
C LEU A 93 2.13 7.75 -7.26
N ARG A 94 1.11 8.61 -7.28
CA ARG A 94 1.25 10.03 -6.94
C ARG A 94 1.63 10.26 -5.48
N VAL A 95 1.12 9.46 -4.55
CA VAL A 95 1.31 9.70 -3.10
C VAL A 95 2.30 8.75 -2.41
N ALA A 96 2.65 7.62 -3.03
CA ALA A 96 3.48 6.57 -2.45
C ALA A 96 4.68 6.17 -3.34
N SER A 97 5.29 7.14 -4.03
CA SER A 97 6.45 6.95 -4.93
C SER A 97 7.83 7.10 -4.25
N ALA A 98 7.88 7.38 -2.95
CA ALA A 98 9.11 7.55 -2.18
C ALA A 98 9.62 6.25 -1.55
#